data_AF-M6W5J8-F1
#
_entry.id   AF-M6W5J8-F1
#
_cell.length_a   1.000
_cell.length_b   1.000
_cell.length_c   1.000
_cell.angle_alpha   90.00
_cell.angle_beta   90.00
_cell.angle_gamma   90.00
#
_symmetry.space_group_name_H-M   'P 1'
#
loop_
_entity.id
_entity.type
_entity.pdbx_description
1 polymer ?
#
loop_
_entity_poly.entity_id
_entity_poly.type
_entity_poly.pdbx_seq_one_letter_code
_entity_poly.pdbx_strand_id
1 'polypeptide(L)' 'MEPGQEILELVTDKACFPMESPVKGRLTQIIKEKGSIVQKAEVLGILELFE' A
#
# COMPACT_ATOMS: atom_id res chain seq x y z
N MET A 1 3.16 2.72 -11.37
CA MET A 1 2.98 1.46 -10.62
C MET A 1 2.27 0.49 -11.54
N GLU A 2 2.74 -0.74 -11.60
CA GLU A 2 2.18 -1.78 -12.47
C GLU A 2 1.45 -2.84 -11.63
N PRO A 3 0.45 -3.56 -12.20
CA PRO A 3 -0.20 -4.66 -11.50
C PRO A 3 0.84 -5.72 -11.07
N GLY A 4 0.80 -6.14 -9.82
CA GLY A 4 1.78 -7.07 -9.24
C GLY A 4 3.08 -6.41 -8.76
N GLN A 5 3.24 -5.09 -8.92
CA GLN A 5 4.37 -4.38 -8.33
C GLN A 5 4.18 -4.23 -6.83
N GLU A 6 5.14 -4.68 -6.03
CA GLU A 6 5.13 -4.47 -4.57
C GLU A 6 5.11 -2.97 -4.23
N ILE A 7 4.10 -2.56 -3.46
CA ILE A 7 3.89 -1.16 -3.05
C ILE A 7 4.43 -0.93 -1.64
N LEU A 8 4.06 -1.82 -0.72
CA LEU A 8 4.36 -1.68 0.69
C LEU A 8 4.50 -3.05 1.33
N GLU A 9 5.20 -3.07 2.45
CA GLU A 9 5.38 -4.26 3.27
C GLU A 9 4.51 -4.10 4.53
N LEU A 10 3.52 -4.99 4.68
CA LEU A 10 2.68 -5.01 5.87
C LEU A 10 3.31 -5.91 6.93
N VAL A 11 3.85 -5.29 7.98
CA VAL A 11 4.43 -6.00 9.13
C VAL A 11 3.38 -6.16 10.23
N THR A 12 3.15 -7.40 10.63
CA THR A 12 2.33 -7.79 11.79
C THR A 12 3.20 -8.43 12.87
N ASP A 13 2.63 -8.79 14.03
CA ASP A 13 3.40 -9.35 15.15
C ASP A 13 4.19 -10.62 14.81
N LYS A 14 3.68 -11.41 13.85
CA LYS A 14 4.17 -12.75 13.52
C LYS A 14 4.57 -12.92 12.07
N ALA A 15 4.14 -12.02 11.19
CA ALA A 15 4.32 -12.19 9.76
C ALA A 15 4.45 -10.84 9.05
N CYS A 16 5.21 -10.86 7.97
CA CYS A 16 5.35 -9.78 7.04
C CYS A 16 4.71 -10.22 5.71
N PHE A 17 3.93 -9.34 5.09
CA PHE A 17 3.27 -9.59 3.81
C PHE A 17 3.60 -8.46 2.84
N PRO A 18 4.19 -8.75 1.67
CA PRO A 18 4.27 -7.77 0.60
C PRO A 18 2.87 -7.51 0.05
N MET A 19 2.47 -6.25 -0.01
CA MET A 19 1.23 -5.81 -0.64
C MET A 19 1.56 -5.29 -2.04
N GLU A 20 1.08 -6.02 -3.03
CA GLU A 20 1.25 -5.70 -4.44
C GLU A 20 0.17 -4.74 -4.94
N SER A 21 0.47 -4.00 -5.99
CA SER A 21 -0.47 -3.11 -6.65
C SER A 21 -1.53 -3.95 -7.36
N PRO A 22 -2.82 -3.77 -7.04
CA PRO A 22 -3.88 -4.52 -7.72
C PRO A 22 -4.07 -4.04 -9.17
N VAL A 23 -3.58 -2.84 -9.51
CA VAL A 23 -3.92 -2.10 -10.73
C VAL A 23 -2.76 -1.20 -11.16
N LYS A 24 -2.78 -0.76 -12.41
CA LYS A 24 -1.81 0.21 -12.94
C LYS A 24 -2.23 1.62 -12.53
N GLY A 25 -1.30 2.37 -11.95
CA GLY A 25 -1.60 3.71 -11.47
C GLY A 25 -0.39 4.46 -10.93
N ARG A 26 -0.65 5.59 -10.27
CA ARG A 26 0.35 6.41 -9.58
C ARG A 26 -0.11 6.70 -8.16
N LEU A 27 0.77 6.47 -7.20
CA LEU A 27 0.55 6.90 -5.82
C LEU A 27 0.65 8.43 -5.79
N THR A 28 -0.48 9.09 -5.54
CA THR A 28 -0.56 10.56 -5.50
C THR A 28 -0.38 11.08 -4.09
N GLN A 29 -0.78 10.29 -3.08
CA GLN A 29 -0.68 10.69 -1.69
C GLN A 29 -0.39 9.51 -0.77
N ILE A 30 0.54 9.69 0.17
CA ILE A 30 0.82 8.75 1.26
C ILE A 30 0.23 9.36 2.53
N ILE A 31 -0.72 8.66 3.14
CA ILE A 31 -1.37 9.10 4.39
C ILE A 31 -0.63 8.52 5.60
N LYS A 32 -0.06 7.32 5.45
CA LYS A 32 0.68 6.62 6.50
C LYS A 32 2.12 6.40 6.11
N GLU A 33 3.00 6.97 6.91
CA GLU A 33 4.44 6.81 6.76
C GLU A 33 4.93 5.52 7.39
N LYS A 34 6.14 5.12 7.02
CA LYS A 34 6.81 3.93 7.54
C LYS A 34 6.88 3.96 9.07
N GLY A 35 6.47 2.85 9.70
CA GLY A 35 6.45 2.72 11.16
C GLY A 35 5.15 3.22 11.81
N SER A 36 4.21 3.74 11.04
CA SER A 36 2.87 4.06 11.56
C SER A 36 2.11 2.78 11.91
N ILE A 37 1.44 2.79 13.06
CA ILE A 37 0.47 1.75 13.42
C ILE A 37 -0.82 2.03 12.63
N VAL A 38 -1.30 1.01 11.93
CA VAL A 38 -2.48 1.06 11.07
C VAL A 38 -3.42 -0.07 11.45
N GLN A 39 -4.72 0.18 11.39
CA GLN A 39 -5.76 -0.79 11.71
C GLN A 39 -6.40 -1.37 10.46
N LYS A 40 -7.16 -2.46 10.62
CA LYS A 40 -7.96 -3.01 9.52
C LYS A 40 -8.95 -1.95 9.01
N ALA A 41 -9.08 -1.89 7.68
CA ALA A 41 -9.89 -0.91 6.96
C ALA A 41 -9.39 0.54 7.02
N GLU A 42 -8.17 0.79 7.52
CA GLU A 42 -7.57 2.12 7.49
C GLU A 42 -6.96 2.44 6.13
N VAL A 43 -7.08 3.69 5.69
CA VAL A 43 -6.56 4.16 4.41
C VAL A 43 -5.08 4.52 4.56
N LEU A 44 -4.23 3.86 3.79
CA LEU A 44 -2.76 4.06 3.83
C LEU A 44 -2.29 5.16 2.87
N GLY A 45 -3.01 5.37 1.76
CA GLY A 45 -2.68 6.32 0.73
C GLY A 45 -3.74 6.36 -0.37
N ILE A 46 -3.56 7.30 -1.30
CA ILE A 46 -4.42 7.49 -2.46
C ILE A 46 -3.64 7.09 -3.70
N LEU A 47 -4.19 6.13 -4.44
CA LEU A 47 -3.70 5.69 -5.73
C LEU A 47 -4.62 6.27 -6.82
N GLU A 48 -4.03 6.97 -7.79
CA GLU A 48 -4.72 7.39 -9.00
C GLU A 48 -4.53 6.33 -10.08
N LEU A 49 -5.64 5.85 -10.63
CA LEU A 49 -5.66 4.82 -11.67
C LEU A 49 -5.44 5.48 -13.02
N PHE A 50 -4.62 4.85 -13.86
CA PHE A 50 -4.57 5.20 -15.28
C PHE A 50 -5.31 4.11 -16.06
N GLU A 51 -6.30 4.51 -16.84
CA GLU A 51 -6.98 3.63 -17.81
C GLU A 51 -6.01 3.07 -18.86
#